data_AF-A0A4Y8I653-F1
#
_entry.id   AF-A0A4Y8I653-F1
#
_cell.length_a   1.000
_cell.length_b   1.000
_cell.length_c   1.000
_cell.angle_alpha   90.00
_cell.angle_beta   90.00
_cell.angle_gamma   90.00
#
_symmetry.space_group_name_H-M   'P 1'
#
loop_
_entity.id
_entity.type
_entity.pdbx_description
1 polymer ?
#
loop_
_entity_poly.entity_id
_entity_poly.type
_entity_poly.pdbx_seq_one_letter_code
_entity_poly.pdbx_strand_id
1 'polypeptide(L)'
;MDKRIKARIKSCFTGKEVERIESFLDRRFSKNGQIVIVSIFTSAKREKISIKKVFIGIEEEWKRNWHFQHPEIKGDPDAPGNAGRQNRMSLENIYSFLGILSPFKLKENKILAKAIIVTNNSTYRLGKSGKNGERSVSRDVKPLDFTRCRIVSLSVGKSMELSCLDGSHPKWYTTNVTSIK
;
A
#
# COMPACT_ATOMS: atom_id res chain seq x y z
N MET A 1 -6.18 2.24 19.24
CA MET A 1 -5.28 2.46 18.07
C MET A 1 -3.83 2.17 18.46
N ASP A 2 -3.03 1.60 17.54
CA ASP A 2 -1.60 1.27 17.76
C ASP A 2 -0.74 2.55 17.93
N LYS A 3 0.22 2.52 18.87
CA LYS A 3 1.11 3.67 19.19
C LYS A 3 1.89 4.17 17.97
N ARG A 4 2.30 3.28 17.06
CA ARG A 4 3.05 3.63 15.83
C ARG A 4 2.18 4.38 14.82
N ILE A 5 0.92 3.98 14.69
CA ILE A 5 -0.06 4.66 13.83
C ILE A 5 -0.29 6.07 14.36
N LYS A 6 -0.50 6.19 15.68
CA LYS A 6 -0.67 7.48 16.37
C LYS A 6 0.54 8.41 16.18
N ALA A 7 1.75 7.90 16.36
CA ALA A 7 2.98 8.67 16.15
C ALA A 7 3.10 9.16 14.70
N ARG A 8 2.76 8.32 13.72
CA ARG A 8 2.79 8.68 12.30
C ARG A 8 1.81 9.81 11.97
N ILE A 9 0.57 9.75 12.46
CA ILE A 9 -0.41 10.82 12.25
C ILE A 9 0.11 12.13 12.85
N LYS A 10 0.58 12.11 14.10
CA LYS A 10 1.13 13.30 14.79
C LYS A 10 2.33 13.91 14.07
N SER A 11 3.19 13.09 13.46
CA SER A 11 4.34 13.59 12.69
C SER A 11 3.96 14.25 11.37
N CYS A 12 2.76 13.95 10.85
CA CYS A 12 2.34 14.35 9.51
C CYS A 12 1.23 15.40 9.50
N PHE A 13 0.49 15.64 10.58
CA PHE A 13 -0.73 16.47 10.56
C PHE A 13 -0.77 17.44 11.75
N THR A 14 -1.52 18.53 11.60
CA THR A 14 -1.72 19.52 12.68
C THR A 14 -2.65 18.97 13.77
N GLY A 15 -2.65 19.56 14.97
CA GLY A 15 -3.43 19.06 16.12
C GLY A 15 -4.92 18.80 15.80
N LYS A 16 -5.61 19.76 15.16
CA LYS A 16 -7.02 19.60 14.77
C LYS A 16 -7.23 18.50 13.72
N GLU A 17 -6.29 18.35 12.79
CA GLU A 17 -6.34 17.28 11.78
C GLU A 17 -6.10 15.92 12.41
N VAL A 18 -5.14 15.82 13.32
CA VAL A 18 -4.83 14.61 14.09
C VAL A 18 -6.08 14.15 14.84
N GLU A 19 -6.71 15.01 15.63
CA GLU A 19 -7.93 14.69 16.38
C GLU A 19 -9.04 14.13 15.49
N ARG A 20 -9.24 14.75 14.33
CA ARG A 20 -10.28 14.34 13.38
C ARG A 20 -9.97 12.99 12.73
N ILE A 21 -8.70 12.73 12.40
CA ILE A 21 -8.25 11.44 11.85
C ILE A 21 -8.40 10.36 12.93
N GLU A 22 -7.94 10.61 14.15
CA GLU A 22 -8.05 9.67 15.28
C GLU A 22 -9.51 9.32 15.56
N SER A 23 -10.39 10.32 15.64
CA SER A 23 -11.84 10.12 15.84
C SER A 23 -12.47 9.25 14.75
N PHE A 24 -12.06 9.40 13.50
CA PHE A 24 -12.55 8.52 12.41
C PHE A 24 -12.01 7.09 12.56
N LEU A 25 -10.74 6.92 12.93
CA LEU A 25 -10.13 5.60 13.10
C LEU A 25 -10.67 4.84 14.33
N ASP A 26 -11.15 5.55 15.35
CA ASP A 26 -11.78 4.98 16.55
C ASP A 26 -13.13 4.32 16.27
N ARG A 27 -13.65 4.38 15.04
CA ARG A 27 -14.84 3.64 14.57
C ARG A 27 -14.61 2.13 14.39
N ARG A 28 -13.69 1.56 15.18
CA ARG A 28 -13.31 0.15 15.25
C ARG A 28 -12.85 -0.44 13.91
N PHE A 29 -11.99 0.29 13.20
CA PHE A 29 -11.25 -0.28 12.09
C PHE A 29 -10.28 -1.35 12.58
N SER A 30 -10.08 -2.39 11.77
CA SER A 30 -9.01 -3.37 11.98
C SER A 30 -7.64 -2.67 12.00
N LYS A 31 -6.62 -3.34 12.54
CA LYS A 31 -5.27 -2.78 12.56
C LYS A 31 -4.75 -2.43 11.16
N ASN A 32 -4.96 -3.34 10.20
CA ASN A 32 -4.58 -3.12 8.81
C ASN A 32 -5.42 -2.01 8.16
N GLY A 33 -6.73 -1.97 8.44
CA GLY A 33 -7.60 -0.89 7.97
C GLY A 33 -7.15 0.49 8.46
N GLN A 34 -6.74 0.61 9.73
CA GLN A 34 -6.18 1.87 10.26
C GLN A 34 -4.90 2.28 9.51
N ILE A 35 -3.99 1.34 9.24
CA ILE A 35 -2.75 1.59 8.49
C ILE A 35 -3.07 2.11 7.09
N VAL A 36 -4.00 1.46 6.39
CA VAL A 36 -4.34 1.81 5.01
C VAL A 36 -5.06 3.15 4.93
N ILE A 37 -5.98 3.45 5.84
CA ILE A 37 -6.66 4.76 5.88
C ILE A 37 -5.65 5.88 6.15
N VAL A 38 -4.72 5.69 7.10
CA VAL A 38 -3.64 6.66 7.33
C VAL A 38 -2.77 6.82 6.10
N SER A 39 -2.51 5.73 5.36
CA SER A 39 -1.79 5.81 4.08
C SER A 39 -2.48 6.75 3.09
N ILE A 40 -3.81 6.68 2.95
CA ILE A 40 -4.60 7.59 2.09
C ILE A 40 -4.36 9.05 2.49
N PHE A 41 -4.50 9.38 3.78
CA PHE A 41 -4.24 10.74 4.26
C PHE A 41 -2.81 11.20 3.93
N THR A 42 -1.82 10.34 4.15
CA THR A 42 -0.42 10.70 3.86
C THR A 42 -0.14 10.86 2.36
N SER A 43 -0.74 10.03 1.50
CA SER A 43 -0.64 10.17 0.05
C SER A 43 -1.31 11.46 -0.43
N ALA A 44 -2.53 11.74 0.03
CA ALA A 44 -3.25 12.95 -0.30
C ALA A 44 -2.48 14.21 0.12
N LYS A 45 -1.84 14.20 1.31
CA LYS A 45 -1.02 15.32 1.77
C LYS A 45 0.20 15.58 0.86
N ARG A 46 0.88 14.53 0.38
CA ARG A 46 2.01 14.68 -0.57
C ARG A 46 1.56 15.32 -1.87
N GLU A 47 0.37 14.94 -2.34
CA GLU A 47 -0.26 15.47 -3.55
C GLU A 47 -1.00 16.81 -3.32
N LYS A 48 -0.80 17.43 -2.14
CA LYS A 48 -1.41 18.71 -1.74
C LYS A 48 -2.94 18.74 -1.81
N ILE A 49 -3.58 17.58 -1.64
CA ILE A 49 -5.04 17.45 -1.59
C ILE A 49 -5.53 17.85 -0.19
N SER A 50 -6.61 18.63 -0.16
CA SER A 50 -7.19 19.08 1.11
C SER A 50 -7.70 17.91 1.94
N ILE A 51 -7.43 17.95 3.25
CA ILE A 51 -7.91 16.93 4.18
C ILE A 51 -9.44 16.81 4.19
N LYS A 52 -10.15 17.92 3.96
CA LYS A 52 -11.62 17.94 3.81
C LYS A 52 -12.08 17.04 2.66
N LYS A 53 -11.39 17.09 1.51
CA LYS A 53 -11.70 16.21 0.37
C LYS A 53 -11.44 14.74 0.70
N VAL A 54 -10.36 14.45 1.42
CA VAL A 54 -10.08 13.08 1.91
C VAL A 54 -11.22 12.57 2.79
N PHE A 55 -11.69 13.38 3.74
CA PHE A 55 -12.81 13.03 4.59
C PHE A 55 -14.11 12.74 3.81
N ILE A 56 -14.40 13.49 2.75
CA ILE A 56 -15.58 13.21 1.91
C ILE A 56 -15.50 11.80 1.34
N GLY A 57 -14.38 11.45 0.69
CA GLY A 57 -14.23 10.13 0.06
C GLY A 57 -14.27 8.98 1.06
N ILE A 58 -13.61 9.09 2.20
CA ILE A 58 -13.62 8.00 3.20
C ILE A 58 -14.96 7.87 3.93
N GLU A 59 -15.73 8.95 4.09
CA GLU A 59 -17.06 8.90 4.70
C GLU A 59 -18.10 8.29 3.75
N GLU A 60 -17.97 8.51 2.46
CA GLU A 60 -18.79 7.81 1.45
C GLU A 60 -18.58 6.30 1.51
N GLU A 61 -17.33 5.85 1.55
CA GLU A 61 -17.00 4.42 1.67
C GLU A 61 -17.35 3.83 3.05
N TRP A 62 -17.28 4.65 4.10
CA TRP A 62 -17.80 4.27 5.41
C TRP A 62 -19.28 3.91 5.34
N LYS A 63 -20.10 4.81 4.81
CA LYS A 63 -21.56 4.62 4.69
C LYS A 63 -21.92 3.45 3.77
N ARG A 64 -21.15 3.27 2.70
CA ARG A 64 -21.45 2.27 1.67
C ARG A 64 -21.03 0.86 2.06
N ASN A 65 -19.92 0.71 2.78
CA ASN A 65 -19.30 -0.59 3.03
C ASN A 65 -18.87 -0.77 4.51
N TRP A 66 -17.95 0.05 5.01
CA TRP A 66 -17.25 -0.26 6.27
C TRP A 66 -18.12 -0.18 7.53
N HIS A 67 -19.21 0.58 7.50
CA HIS A 67 -20.15 0.65 8.63
C HIS A 67 -20.77 -0.72 8.96
N PHE A 68 -21.00 -1.55 7.95
CA PHE A 68 -21.65 -2.87 8.09
C PHE A 68 -20.66 -4.02 8.38
N GLN A 69 -19.35 -3.74 8.35
CA GLN A 69 -18.33 -4.78 8.52
C GLN A 69 -17.98 -5.03 9.99
N HIS A 70 -17.66 -6.29 10.30
CA HIS A 70 -17.12 -6.66 11.61
C HIS A 70 -15.78 -5.95 11.87
N PRO A 71 -15.52 -5.45 13.10
CA PRO A 71 -14.30 -4.70 13.43
C PRO A 71 -12.97 -5.35 13.01
N GLU A 72 -12.88 -6.67 13.09
CA GLU A 72 -11.64 -7.42 12.80
C GLU A 72 -11.20 -7.35 11.33
N ILE A 73 -12.14 -7.18 10.42
CA ILE A 73 -11.92 -7.14 8.96
C ILE A 73 -12.15 -5.74 8.37
N LYS A 74 -12.64 -4.81 9.19
CA LYS A 74 -13.10 -3.51 8.72
C LYS A 74 -11.96 -2.72 8.10
N GLY A 75 -12.16 -2.33 6.84
CA GLY A 75 -11.16 -1.58 6.05
C GLY A 75 -9.90 -2.36 5.70
N ASP A 76 -9.80 -3.65 6.05
CA ASP A 76 -8.65 -4.48 5.70
C ASP A 76 -8.78 -4.95 4.23
N PRO A 77 -7.94 -4.48 3.30
CA PRO A 77 -7.95 -4.98 1.92
C PRO A 77 -7.63 -6.47 1.83
N ASP A 78 -7.08 -7.08 2.87
CA ASP A 78 -6.65 -8.47 2.91
C ASP A 78 -7.56 -9.36 3.75
N ALA A 79 -8.70 -8.83 4.21
CA ALA A 79 -9.70 -9.62 4.91
C ALA A 79 -10.11 -10.85 4.07
N PRO A 80 -10.38 -12.00 4.72
CA PRO A 80 -10.75 -13.22 4.03
C PRO A 80 -12.06 -13.07 3.26
N GLY A 81 -12.18 -13.85 2.19
CA GLY A 81 -13.39 -13.91 1.38
C GLY A 81 -13.74 -12.60 0.67
N ASN A 82 -15.03 -12.32 0.56
CA ASN A 82 -15.52 -11.16 -0.19
C ASN A 82 -15.22 -9.81 0.49
N ALA A 83 -14.97 -9.81 1.81
CA ALA A 83 -14.68 -8.60 2.57
C ALA A 83 -13.41 -7.89 2.06
N GLY A 84 -12.32 -8.63 1.84
CA GLY A 84 -11.08 -8.05 1.30
C GLY A 84 -11.27 -7.49 -0.10
N ARG A 85 -12.04 -8.16 -0.97
CA ARG A 85 -12.38 -7.67 -2.31
C ARG A 85 -13.15 -6.34 -2.24
N GLN A 86 -14.18 -6.27 -1.39
CA GLN A 86 -14.96 -5.04 -1.19
C GLN A 86 -14.10 -3.92 -0.61
N ASN A 87 -13.23 -4.23 0.34
CA ASN A 87 -12.31 -3.24 0.91
C ASN A 87 -11.33 -2.69 -0.11
N ARG A 88 -10.73 -3.54 -0.97
CA ARG A 88 -9.90 -3.08 -2.09
C ARG A 88 -10.67 -2.15 -3.03
N MET A 89 -11.93 -2.48 -3.33
CA MET A 89 -12.78 -1.63 -4.17
C MET A 89 -13.10 -0.29 -3.51
N SER A 90 -13.41 -0.27 -2.21
CA SER A 90 -13.58 0.97 -1.44
C SER A 90 -12.35 1.85 -1.51
N LEU A 91 -11.16 1.26 -1.32
CA LEU A 91 -9.90 1.99 -1.38
C LEU A 91 -9.66 2.55 -2.79
N GLU A 92 -9.83 1.74 -3.84
CA GLU A 92 -9.72 2.20 -5.24
C GLU A 92 -10.62 3.39 -5.55
N ASN A 93 -11.86 3.37 -5.06
CA ASN A 93 -12.78 4.48 -5.27
C ASN A 93 -12.31 5.75 -4.57
N ILE A 94 -11.78 5.65 -3.35
CA ILE A 94 -11.21 6.80 -2.64
C ILE A 94 -10.03 7.36 -3.42
N TYR A 95 -9.08 6.52 -3.84
CA TYR A 95 -7.93 6.98 -4.62
C TYR A 95 -8.37 7.62 -5.95
N SER A 96 -9.34 7.02 -6.64
CA SER A 96 -9.91 7.56 -7.88
C SER A 96 -10.62 8.91 -7.66
N PHE A 97 -11.44 9.02 -6.62
CA PHE A 97 -12.14 10.26 -6.25
C PHE A 97 -11.17 11.39 -5.90
N LEU A 98 -10.08 11.05 -5.20
CA LEU A 98 -9.05 12.00 -4.85
C LEU A 98 -8.18 12.40 -6.05
N GLY A 99 -8.17 11.60 -7.13
CA GLY A 99 -7.34 11.84 -8.30
C GLY A 99 -5.88 11.44 -8.10
N ILE A 100 -5.63 10.51 -7.16
CA ILE A 100 -4.29 10.02 -6.82
C ILE A 100 -4.10 8.57 -7.25
N LEU A 101 -2.86 8.22 -7.58
CA LEU A 101 -2.54 6.86 -7.97
C LEU A 101 -2.78 5.91 -6.79
N SER A 102 -3.67 4.94 -6.98
CA SER A 102 -3.89 3.89 -6.00
C SER A 102 -2.68 2.95 -5.95
N PRO A 103 -2.12 2.68 -4.76
CA PRO A 103 -1.10 1.65 -4.60
C PRO A 103 -1.68 0.24 -4.73
N PHE A 104 -3.02 0.09 -4.71
CA PHE A 104 -3.71 -1.19 -4.86
C PHE A 104 -4.07 -1.51 -6.32
N LYS A 105 -3.96 -0.52 -7.21
CA LYS A 105 -4.17 -0.68 -8.64
C LYS A 105 -2.87 -1.15 -9.27
N LEU A 106 -2.53 -2.41 -9.03
CA LEU A 106 -1.52 -3.10 -9.84
C LEU A 106 -2.08 -3.30 -11.25
N LYS A 107 -1.98 -2.26 -12.10
CA LYS A 107 -1.79 -2.50 -13.53
C LYS A 107 -0.31 -2.80 -13.69
N GLU A 108 0.03 -4.04 -14.03
CA GLU A 108 1.40 -4.51 -14.35
C GLU A 108 2.17 -3.56 -15.29
N ASN A 109 1.45 -2.75 -16.07
CA ASN A 109 1.98 -1.78 -17.03
C ASN A 109 2.55 -0.46 -16.44
N LYS A 110 2.56 -0.23 -15.13
CA LYS A 110 3.08 1.04 -14.56
C LYS A 110 4.06 0.91 -13.40
N ILE A 111 4.68 -0.26 -13.20
CA ILE A 111 5.95 -0.25 -12.47
C ILE A 111 6.94 0.46 -13.41
N LEU A 112 7.39 1.65 -13.01
CA LEU A 112 8.18 2.59 -13.81
C LEU A 112 9.33 1.88 -14.55
N ALA A 113 9.80 2.48 -15.65
CA ALA A 113 10.91 1.96 -16.45
C ALA A 113 12.18 1.65 -15.62
N LYS A 114 12.27 2.14 -14.38
CA LYS A 114 13.11 1.64 -13.31
C LYS A 114 12.34 1.83 -12.00
N ALA A 115 12.43 0.88 -11.07
CA ALA A 115 11.80 1.00 -9.75
C ALA A 115 12.83 0.71 -8.65
N ILE A 116 12.78 1.47 -7.56
CA ILE A 116 13.55 1.21 -6.35
C ILE A 116 12.58 0.79 -5.25
N ILE A 117 12.74 -0.42 -4.77
CA ILE A 117 11.88 -1.02 -3.75
C ILE A 117 12.70 -1.11 -2.47
N VAL A 118 12.29 -0.33 -1.47
CA VAL A 118 12.92 -0.34 -0.16
C VAL A 118 12.10 -1.27 0.72
N THR A 119 12.78 -2.21 1.38
CA THR A 119 12.19 -3.13 2.37
C THR A 119 12.77 -2.82 3.74
N ASN A 120 12.35 -3.53 4.79
CA ASN A 120 12.85 -3.30 6.14
C ASN A 120 14.37 -3.48 6.27
N ASN A 121 14.99 -4.32 5.43
CA ASN A 121 16.39 -4.71 5.57
C ASN A 121 17.20 -4.65 4.28
N SER A 122 16.61 -4.27 3.16
CA SER A 122 17.28 -4.27 1.86
C SER A 122 16.63 -3.32 0.88
N THR A 123 17.41 -2.83 -0.08
CA THR A 123 16.93 -2.06 -1.21
C THR A 123 17.10 -2.90 -2.48
N TYR A 124 16.04 -3.02 -3.25
CA TYR A 124 16.02 -3.71 -4.54
C TYR A 124 15.89 -2.68 -5.65
N ARG A 125 16.67 -2.86 -6.72
CA ARG A 125 16.63 -2.01 -7.91
C ARG A 125 16.17 -2.86 -9.07
N LEU A 126 15.00 -2.50 -9.60
CA LEU A 126 14.40 -3.17 -10.73
C LEU A 126 14.62 -2.33 -12.00
N GLY A 127 15.14 -3.00 -13.02
CA GLY A 127 15.32 -2.43 -14.35
C GLY A 127 14.01 -2.26 -15.11
N LYS A 128 14.17 -1.91 -16.39
CA LYS A 128 13.06 -1.73 -17.32
C LYS A 128 12.35 -3.05 -17.56
N SER A 129 11.03 -2.99 -17.68
CA SER A 129 10.24 -4.12 -18.13
C SER A 129 10.56 -4.45 -19.58
N GLY A 130 10.95 -5.69 -19.83
CA GLY A 130 10.99 -6.30 -21.15
C GLY A 130 9.59 -6.65 -21.66
N LYS A 131 9.54 -7.27 -22.85
CA LYS A 131 8.28 -7.56 -23.59
C LYS A 131 7.29 -8.44 -22.84
N ASN A 132 7.74 -9.25 -21.86
CA ASN A 132 6.93 -10.21 -21.11
C ASN A 132 6.93 -9.95 -19.59
N GLY A 133 7.05 -8.69 -19.17
CA GLY A 133 7.08 -8.31 -17.75
C GLY A 133 8.39 -8.64 -17.01
N GLU A 134 9.36 -9.23 -17.71
CA GLU A 134 10.70 -9.54 -17.20
C GLU A 134 11.47 -8.27 -16.88
N ARG A 135 12.21 -8.29 -15.76
CA ARG A 135 13.03 -7.18 -15.30
C ARG A 135 14.36 -7.70 -14.78
N SER A 136 15.40 -6.92 -15.00
CA SER A 136 16.62 -7.09 -14.21
C SER A 136 16.38 -6.68 -12.76
N VAL A 137 17.03 -7.36 -11.83
CA VAL A 137 16.97 -7.06 -10.40
C VAL A 137 18.36 -7.10 -9.79
N SER A 138 18.62 -6.14 -8.91
CA SER A 138 19.76 -6.20 -7.99
C SER A 138 19.32 -5.83 -6.58
N ARG A 139 20.08 -6.30 -5.59
CA ARG A 139 19.88 -6.00 -4.17
C ARG A 139 21.15 -5.38 -3.62
N ASP A 140 20.99 -4.28 -2.89
CA ASP A 140 22.10 -3.62 -2.22
C ASP A 140 22.71 -4.56 -1.13
N VAL A 141 24.01 -4.42 -0.86
CA VAL A 141 24.80 -5.15 0.17
C VAL A 141 25.05 -6.63 -0.12
N LYS A 142 24.04 -7.41 -0.51
CA LYS A 142 24.19 -8.85 -0.75
C LYS A 142 23.65 -9.22 -2.14
N PRO A 143 24.51 -9.71 -3.06
CA PRO A 143 24.07 -10.18 -4.37
C PRO A 143 22.93 -11.20 -4.26
N LEU A 144 22.07 -11.21 -5.26
CA LEU A 144 21.09 -12.27 -5.48
C LEU A 144 21.74 -13.35 -6.32
N ASP A 145 21.27 -14.58 -6.20
CA ASP A 145 21.65 -15.71 -7.05
C ASP A 145 20.92 -15.69 -8.41
N PHE A 146 20.14 -14.64 -8.67
CA PHE A 146 19.40 -14.42 -9.91
C PHE A 146 19.50 -12.95 -10.30
N THR A 147 19.40 -12.68 -11.60
CA THR A 147 19.46 -11.31 -12.13
C THR A 147 18.21 -10.92 -12.89
N ARG A 148 17.34 -11.87 -13.22
CA ARG A 148 16.12 -11.67 -14.02
C ARG A 148 14.91 -12.21 -13.29
N CYS A 149 13.83 -11.43 -13.28
CA CYS A 149 12.63 -11.77 -12.54
C CYS A 149 11.35 -11.22 -13.19
N ARG A 150 10.20 -11.72 -12.75
CA ARG A 150 8.89 -11.06 -12.90
C ARG A 150 8.36 -10.70 -11.53
N ILE A 151 7.71 -9.54 -11.42
CA ILE A 151 7.05 -9.13 -10.18
C ILE A 151 5.69 -9.82 -10.15
N VAL A 152 5.51 -10.73 -9.20
CA VAL A 152 4.24 -11.45 -9.01
C VAL A 152 3.32 -10.63 -8.12
N SER A 153 3.88 -10.05 -7.04
CA SER A 153 3.14 -9.14 -6.17
C SER A 153 4.08 -8.09 -5.58
N LEU A 154 3.57 -6.86 -5.49
CA LEU A 154 4.31 -5.72 -4.94
C LEU A 154 3.34 -4.76 -4.27
N SER A 155 3.48 -4.57 -2.97
CA SER A 155 2.68 -3.60 -2.22
C SER A 155 3.43 -3.13 -0.98
N VAL A 156 3.34 -1.84 -0.66
CA VAL A 156 3.88 -1.30 0.59
C VAL A 156 3.17 -1.97 1.78
N GLY A 157 3.93 -2.37 2.79
CA GLY A 157 3.47 -3.08 3.98
C GLY A 157 3.52 -4.60 3.86
N LYS A 158 3.77 -5.16 2.68
CA LYS A 158 3.89 -6.61 2.43
C LYS A 158 5.26 -7.00 1.90
N SER A 159 5.60 -8.27 2.02
CA SER A 159 6.65 -8.89 1.23
C SER A 159 6.33 -8.73 -0.26
N MET A 160 7.29 -8.23 -1.04
CA MET A 160 7.29 -8.38 -2.49
C MET A 160 7.59 -9.85 -2.83
N GLU A 161 6.85 -10.39 -3.81
CA GLU A 161 7.11 -11.70 -4.44
C GLU A 161 7.63 -11.49 -5.87
N LEU A 162 8.76 -12.13 -6.15
CA LEU A 162 9.35 -12.22 -7.48
C LEU A 162 9.33 -13.67 -7.95
N SER A 163 9.03 -13.89 -9.22
CA SER A 163 9.34 -15.13 -9.92
C SER A 163 10.72 -14.98 -10.54
N CYS A 164 11.67 -15.84 -10.16
CA CYS A 164 13.05 -15.79 -10.64
C CYS A 164 13.15 -16.56 -11.96
N LEU A 165 13.81 -15.98 -12.97
CA LEU A 165 13.88 -16.57 -14.31
C LEU A 165 15.22 -17.25 -14.59
N ASP A 166 16.27 -16.89 -13.86
CA ASP A 166 17.64 -17.40 -14.03
C ASP A 166 18.31 -17.80 -12.71
N GLY A 167 17.52 -17.97 -11.65
CA GLY A 167 17.98 -18.38 -10.32
C GLY A 167 17.78 -19.86 -10.02
N SER A 168 18.44 -20.33 -8.97
CA SER A 168 18.29 -21.69 -8.46
C SER A 168 16.91 -21.94 -7.81
N HIS A 169 16.24 -20.87 -7.39
CA HIS A 169 14.90 -20.91 -6.79
C HIS A 169 13.88 -20.24 -7.70
N PRO A 170 12.70 -20.84 -7.94
CA PRO A 170 11.70 -20.30 -8.86
C PRO A 170 10.99 -19.04 -8.33
N LYS A 171 11.08 -18.78 -7.02
CA LYS A 171 10.44 -17.66 -6.34
C LYS A 171 11.35 -17.04 -5.29
N TRP A 172 11.21 -15.74 -5.12
CA TRP A 172 11.90 -14.96 -4.11
C TRP A 172 10.93 -14.07 -3.34
N TYR A 173 11.04 -14.08 -2.02
CA TYR A 173 10.23 -13.27 -1.12
C TYR A 173 11.13 -12.32 -0.34
N THR A 174 10.67 -11.06 -0.24
CA THR A 174 11.37 -10.04 0.54
C THR A 174 10.77 -9.88 1.94
N THR A 175 11.39 -9.07 2.78
CA THR A 175 10.70 -8.52 3.96
C THR A 175 9.71 -7.44 3.54
N ASN A 176 8.94 -6.89 4.49
CA ASN A 176 7.92 -5.90 4.17
C ASN A 176 8.51 -4.69 3.43
N VAL A 177 7.91 -4.36 2.29
CA VAL A 177 8.20 -3.18 1.48
C VAL A 177 7.78 -1.94 2.26
N THR A 178 8.70 -1.01 2.46
CA THR A 178 8.46 0.26 3.16
C THR A 178 8.19 1.40 2.18
N SER A 179 8.76 1.34 0.97
CA SER A 179 8.49 2.30 -0.11
C SER A 179 8.81 1.74 -1.49
N ILE A 180 8.14 2.30 -2.50
CA ILE A 180 8.37 2.05 -3.92
C ILE A 180 8.61 3.43 -4.56
N LYS A 181 9.75 3.60 -5.25
CA LYS A 181 10.16 4.84 -5.91
C LYS A 181 10.39 4.62 -7.40
#